data_AF-A0A9E1MTL4-F1
#
_entry.id   AF-A0A9E1MTL4-F1
#
_cell.length_a   1.000
_cell.length_b   1.000
_cell.length_c   1.000
_cell.angle_alpha   90.00
_cell.angle_beta   90.00
_cell.angle_gamma   90.00
#
_symmetry.space_group_name_H-M   'P 1'
#
loop_
_entity.id
_entity.type
_entity.pdbx_description
1 polymer ?
#
loop_
_entity_poly.entity_id
_entity_poly.type
_entity_poly.pdbx_seq_one_letter_code
_entity_poly.pdbx_strand_id
1 'polypeptide(L)'
;MKLQTLVVSAATVAFLASTAVTAKPVGIVKGVMEVAGISRNQDNKATIDPAFAKTSRPCPPFCINATNPFAPAKVETVTELDVIHAARDSANGDTSVLVVDARTPGWVKKGTIPHAINVPFTKLNSKALAKDPMAVVEILTDKFGVKDLDGILGFGNAKTIYNFCNGAWCGQSPASIRALLAIGYPESKIKYYRGGMNAWKSLGLTTK
;
A
#
# COMPACT_ATOMS: atom_id res chain seq x y z
N MET A 1 -21.84 72.52 -46.08
CA MET A 1 -22.11 71.82 -44.80
C MET A 1 -22.75 70.47 -45.08
N LYS A 2 -21.98 69.38 -44.97
CA LYS A 2 -22.51 68.01 -44.88
C LYS A 2 -21.77 67.34 -43.73
N LEU A 3 -22.47 67.14 -42.62
CA LEU A 3 -21.97 66.51 -41.40
C LEU A 3 -21.94 64.99 -41.66
N GLN A 4 -20.75 64.38 -41.68
CA GLN A 4 -20.61 62.93 -41.69
C GLN A 4 -20.66 62.42 -40.25
N THR A 5 -21.70 61.64 -39.96
CA THR A 5 -21.93 61.02 -38.65
C THR A 5 -20.98 59.82 -38.49
N LEU A 6 -20.06 59.90 -37.52
CA LEU A 6 -19.21 58.78 -37.11
C LEU A 6 -20.04 57.82 -36.23
N VAL A 7 -20.26 56.59 -36.69
CA VAL A 7 -20.85 55.53 -35.86
C VAL A 7 -19.70 54.80 -35.15
N VAL A 8 -19.54 55.04 -33.85
CA VAL A 8 -18.63 54.29 -32.99
C VAL A 8 -19.39 53.07 -32.47
N SER A 9 -19.15 51.89 -33.05
CA SER A 9 -19.62 50.63 -32.49
C SER A 9 -18.77 50.25 -31.28
N ALA A 10 -19.35 50.37 -30.09
CA ALA A 10 -18.79 49.80 -28.87
C ALA A 10 -19.00 48.27 -28.90
N ALA A 11 -17.94 47.51 -29.20
CA ALA A 11 -17.94 46.07 -29.04
C ALA A 11 -17.82 45.72 -27.54
N THR A 12 -18.95 45.35 -26.93
CA THR A 12 -18.99 44.81 -25.57
C THR A 12 -18.38 43.41 -25.56
N VAL A 13 -17.12 43.30 -25.13
CA VAL A 13 -16.49 42.01 -24.83
C VAL A 13 -17.09 41.50 -23.52
N ALA A 14 -18.06 40.60 -23.62
CA ALA A 14 -18.56 39.87 -22.47
C ALA A 14 -17.47 38.91 -21.98
N PHE A 15 -16.78 39.27 -20.89
CA PHE A 15 -15.94 38.34 -20.15
C PHE A 15 -16.84 37.27 -19.53
N LEU A 16 -16.86 36.08 -20.15
CA LEU A 16 -17.36 34.87 -19.52
C LEU A 16 -16.43 34.54 -18.34
N ALA A 17 -16.81 34.96 -17.15
CA ALA A 17 -16.20 34.49 -15.92
C ALA A 17 -16.51 33.00 -15.78
N SER A 18 -15.58 32.15 -16.24
CA SER A 18 -15.62 30.72 -15.99
C SER A 18 -15.56 30.50 -14.47
N THR A 19 -16.69 30.25 -13.84
CA THR A 19 -16.74 29.71 -12.49
C THR A 19 -16.21 28.28 -12.54
N ALA A 20 -14.90 28.13 -12.59
CA ALA A 20 -14.26 26.86 -12.34
C ALA A 20 -14.63 26.47 -10.90
N VAL A 21 -15.59 25.56 -10.75
CA VAL A 21 -15.88 24.93 -9.47
C VAL A 21 -14.60 24.22 -9.07
N THR A 22 -13.82 24.86 -8.19
CA THR A 22 -12.63 24.23 -7.61
C THR A 22 -13.10 22.99 -6.86
N ALA A 23 -12.60 21.83 -7.27
CA ALA A 23 -12.87 20.56 -6.60
C ALA A 23 -12.61 20.71 -5.09
N LYS A 24 -13.46 20.09 -4.26
CA LYS A 24 -13.26 20.11 -2.81
C LYS A 24 -11.99 19.32 -2.48
N PRO A 25 -11.12 19.82 -1.60
CA PRO A 25 -9.90 19.13 -1.24
C PRO A 25 -10.20 17.76 -0.64
N VAL A 26 -9.47 16.74 -1.08
CA VAL A 26 -9.59 15.36 -0.61
C VAL A 26 -8.39 15.04 0.28
N GLY A 27 -8.52 15.27 1.59
CA GLY A 27 -7.47 14.99 2.56
C GLY A 27 -7.42 13.52 3.01
N ILE A 28 -6.23 13.08 3.45
CA ILE A 28 -6.02 11.78 4.12
C ILE A 28 -6.82 11.76 5.41
N VAL A 29 -6.66 12.82 6.21
CA VAL A 29 -7.51 13.17 7.36
C VAL A 29 -7.80 14.68 7.29
N LYS A 30 -8.64 15.20 8.18
CA LYS A 30 -8.97 16.63 8.20
C LYS A 30 -7.69 17.48 8.32
N GLY A 31 -7.44 18.32 7.31
CA GLY A 31 -6.31 19.24 7.27
C GLY A 31 -4.97 18.63 6.82
N VAL A 32 -4.92 17.33 6.48
CA VAL A 32 -3.70 16.66 6.02
C VAL A 32 -3.87 16.18 4.59
N MET A 33 -3.18 16.82 3.66
CA MET A 33 -3.27 16.53 2.22
C MET A 33 -2.25 15.50 1.74
N GLU A 34 -1.08 15.47 2.36
CA GLU A 34 0.02 14.60 1.97
C GLU A 34 0.83 14.18 3.20
N VAL A 35 1.30 12.94 3.18
CA VAL A 35 2.30 12.40 4.13
C VAL A 35 3.33 11.61 3.33
N ALA A 36 4.59 12.05 3.32
CA ALA A 36 5.71 11.35 2.67
C ALA A 36 5.44 10.97 1.19
N GLY A 37 4.87 11.90 0.40
CA GLY A 37 4.51 11.66 -1.00
C GLY A 37 3.26 10.79 -1.21
N ILE A 38 2.57 10.40 -0.14
CA ILE A 38 1.26 9.75 -0.20
C ILE A 38 0.19 10.82 -0.06
N SER A 39 -0.74 10.90 -1.00
CA SER A 39 -1.91 11.77 -0.97
C SER A 39 -3.13 11.01 -1.51
N ARG A 40 -4.31 11.61 -1.44
CA ARG A 40 -5.52 11.06 -2.08
C ARG A 40 -5.76 11.73 -3.42
N ASN A 41 -6.41 11.01 -4.34
CA ASN A 41 -6.89 11.57 -5.60
C ASN A 41 -7.83 12.77 -5.33
N GLN A 42 -7.49 13.92 -5.93
CA GLN A 42 -8.22 15.18 -5.74
C GLN A 42 -9.46 15.30 -6.64
N ASP A 43 -9.64 14.42 -7.62
CA ASP A 43 -10.86 14.38 -8.42
C ASP A 43 -12.02 13.81 -7.59
N ASN A 44 -13.01 14.66 -7.29
CA ASN A 44 -14.20 14.27 -6.54
C ASN A 44 -15.11 13.27 -7.30
N LYS A 45 -14.81 12.95 -8.57
CA LYS A 45 -15.51 11.94 -9.39
C LYS A 45 -14.69 10.65 -9.57
N ALA A 46 -13.48 10.57 -9.01
CA ALA A 46 -12.62 9.41 -9.15
C ALA A 46 -13.29 8.13 -8.64
N THR A 47 -13.09 7.04 -9.37
CA THR A 47 -13.51 5.70 -8.99
C THR A 47 -12.30 4.83 -8.66
N ILE A 48 -12.54 3.71 -7.96
CA ILE A 48 -11.49 2.74 -7.69
C ILE A 48 -10.90 2.21 -9.00
N ASP A 49 -9.59 1.90 -8.98
CA ASP A 49 -8.92 1.19 -10.07
C ASP A 49 -9.74 -0.04 -10.53
N PRO A 50 -10.08 -0.14 -11.84
CA PRO A 50 -10.87 -1.25 -12.39
C PRO A 50 -10.32 -2.64 -12.06
N ALA A 51 -9.02 -2.81 -11.83
CA ALA A 51 -8.42 -4.08 -11.41
C ALA A 51 -8.97 -4.59 -10.06
N PHE A 52 -9.49 -3.68 -9.23
CA PHE A 52 -10.08 -3.96 -7.92
C PHE A 52 -11.60 -3.90 -7.90
N ALA A 53 -12.26 -3.52 -9.00
CA ALA A 53 -13.72 -3.42 -9.09
C ALA A 53 -14.45 -4.78 -9.02
N LYS A 54 -13.78 -5.91 -9.34
CA LYS A 54 -14.40 -7.25 -9.29
C LYS A 54 -14.61 -7.74 -7.84
N THR A 55 -15.87 -7.99 -7.49
CA THR A 55 -16.31 -8.49 -6.17
C THR A 55 -16.54 -10.01 -6.12
N SER A 56 -17.04 -10.62 -7.20
CA SER A 56 -17.40 -12.05 -7.29
C SER A 56 -16.20 -12.95 -7.61
N ARG A 57 -15.21 -12.97 -6.72
CA ARG A 57 -14.03 -13.83 -6.85
C ARG A 57 -14.33 -15.22 -6.27
N PRO A 58 -14.24 -16.31 -7.04
CA PRO A 58 -14.49 -17.64 -6.51
C PRO A 58 -13.44 -18.02 -5.47
N CYS A 59 -13.91 -18.67 -4.41
CA CYS A 59 -13.09 -19.28 -3.37
C CYS A 59 -13.14 -20.80 -3.54
N PRO A 60 -11.99 -21.51 -3.59
CA PRO A 60 -10.61 -21.00 -3.65
C PRO A 60 -10.21 -20.40 -5.02
N PRO A 61 -9.12 -19.59 -5.10
CA PRO A 61 -8.18 -19.25 -4.02
C PRO A 61 -8.52 -17.95 -3.27
N PHE A 62 -9.59 -17.23 -3.66
CA PHE A 62 -9.89 -15.89 -3.15
C PHE A 62 -10.83 -15.90 -1.94
N CYS A 63 -10.49 -16.72 -0.94
CA CYS A 63 -11.30 -16.85 0.27
C CYS A 63 -11.09 -15.67 1.20
N ILE A 64 -12.16 -15.23 1.87
CA ILE A 64 -12.10 -14.12 2.84
C ILE A 64 -11.27 -14.58 4.05
N ASN A 65 -10.21 -13.85 4.37
CA ASN A 65 -9.40 -14.11 5.56
C ASN A 65 -10.09 -13.53 6.80
N ALA A 66 -10.04 -14.25 7.91
CA ALA A 66 -10.49 -13.75 9.21
C ALA A 66 -9.70 -12.50 9.64
N THR A 67 -10.20 -11.75 10.62
CA THR A 67 -9.46 -10.62 11.22
C THR A 67 -8.15 -11.07 11.85
N ASN A 68 -8.15 -12.24 12.51
CA ASN A 68 -6.98 -12.82 13.18
C ASN A 68 -6.70 -14.24 12.64
N PRO A 69 -6.22 -14.38 11.39
CA PRO A 69 -6.10 -15.70 10.75
C PRO A 69 -4.89 -16.52 11.24
N PHE A 70 -4.09 -15.98 12.17
CA PHE A 70 -2.82 -16.53 12.62
C PHE A 70 -2.85 -17.10 14.04
N ALA A 71 -4.02 -17.19 14.68
CA ALA A 71 -4.15 -17.74 16.03
C ALA A 71 -3.45 -19.12 16.16
N PRO A 72 -2.75 -19.40 17.27
CA PRO A 72 -2.67 -18.60 18.50
C PRO A 72 -1.72 -17.40 18.44
N ALA A 73 -0.97 -17.22 17.35
CA ALA A 73 -0.04 -16.10 17.23
C ALA A 73 -0.77 -14.75 17.18
N LYS A 74 -0.23 -13.76 17.90
CA LYS A 74 -0.80 -12.42 18.09
C LYS A 74 -0.22 -11.42 17.09
N VAL A 75 -0.43 -11.70 15.81
CA VAL A 75 -0.12 -10.75 14.74
C VAL A 75 -1.19 -9.67 14.71
N GLU A 76 -0.79 -8.41 14.82
CA GLU A 76 -1.70 -7.27 14.82
C GLU A 76 -2.21 -6.99 13.41
N THR A 77 -3.53 -6.90 13.25
CA THR A 77 -4.16 -6.41 12.01
C THR A 77 -4.22 -4.89 12.04
N VAL A 78 -3.63 -4.25 11.03
CA VAL A 78 -3.50 -2.80 10.92
C VAL A 78 -4.29 -2.24 9.73
N THR A 79 -4.44 -0.92 9.70
CA THR A 79 -5.23 -0.16 8.71
C THR A 79 -4.37 0.83 7.92
N GLU A 80 -5.00 1.62 7.05
CA GLU A 80 -4.35 2.51 6.09
C GLU A 80 -3.49 3.58 6.78
N LEU A 81 -3.96 4.15 7.88
CA LEU A 81 -3.21 5.17 8.63
C LEU A 81 -1.94 4.60 9.25
N ASP A 82 -1.99 3.38 9.78
CA ASP A 82 -0.82 2.69 10.34
C ASP A 82 0.25 2.45 9.26
N VAL A 83 -0.19 2.07 8.05
CA VAL A 83 0.71 1.86 6.91
C VAL A 83 1.26 3.18 6.37
N ILE A 84 0.46 4.25 6.34
CA ILE A 84 0.93 5.60 6.00
C ILE A 84 2.01 6.06 6.98
N HIS A 85 1.82 5.83 8.29
CA HIS A 85 2.83 6.14 9.30
C HIS A 85 4.11 5.30 9.12
N ALA A 86 3.99 3.99 8.89
CA ALA A 86 5.15 3.15 8.61
C ALA A 86 5.92 3.58 7.35
N ALA A 87 5.19 3.97 6.29
CA ALA A 87 5.78 4.49 5.06
C ALA A 87 6.46 5.85 5.27
N ARG A 88 5.86 6.74 6.07
CA ARG A 88 6.45 8.02 6.48
C ARG A 88 7.74 7.81 7.26
N ASP A 89 7.71 6.94 8.25
CA ASP A 89 8.86 6.69 9.12
C ASP A 89 10.01 6.11 8.30
N SER A 90 9.72 5.16 7.41
CA SER A 90 10.69 4.65 6.43
C SER A 90 11.25 5.74 5.51
N ALA A 91 10.39 6.63 4.99
CA ALA A 91 10.80 7.76 4.14
C ALA A 91 11.72 8.73 4.88
N ASN A 92 11.53 8.88 6.19
CA ASN A 92 12.33 9.73 7.07
C ASN A 92 13.61 9.04 7.59
N GLY A 93 13.93 7.85 7.08
CA GLY A 93 15.17 7.13 7.40
C GLY A 93 15.06 6.14 8.56
N ASP A 94 13.86 5.87 9.10
CA ASP A 94 13.69 4.81 10.08
C ASP A 94 13.92 3.44 9.42
N THR A 95 15.01 2.79 9.80
CA THR A 95 15.38 1.47 9.29
C THR A 95 14.78 0.33 10.14
N SER A 96 14.09 0.63 11.24
CA SER A 96 13.45 -0.36 12.11
C SER A 96 12.09 -0.82 11.59
N VAL A 97 11.48 -0.12 10.63
CA VAL A 97 10.20 -0.46 10.01
C VAL A 97 10.36 -0.84 8.54
N LEU A 98 9.46 -1.68 8.02
CA LEU A 98 9.48 -2.09 6.63
C LEU A 98 8.08 -2.39 6.10
N VAL A 99 7.66 -1.68 5.05
CA VAL A 99 6.40 -1.98 4.34
C VAL A 99 6.69 -3.02 3.25
N VAL A 100 6.01 -4.17 3.30
CA VAL A 100 6.31 -5.34 2.46
C VAL A 100 5.10 -5.71 1.60
N ASP A 101 5.26 -5.58 0.29
CA ASP A 101 4.31 -6.07 -0.69
C ASP A 101 4.59 -7.55 -0.98
N ALA A 102 3.72 -8.44 -0.50
CA ALA A 102 3.84 -9.88 -0.72
C ALA A 102 3.36 -10.33 -2.11
N ARG A 103 2.89 -9.41 -2.96
CA ARG A 103 2.37 -9.76 -4.28
C ARG A 103 3.48 -10.18 -5.23
N THR A 104 3.12 -10.85 -6.32
CA THR A 104 4.07 -11.13 -7.40
C THR A 104 4.54 -9.82 -8.07
N PRO A 105 5.74 -9.78 -8.66
CA PRO A 105 6.28 -8.56 -9.28
C PRO A 105 5.36 -7.95 -10.35
N GLY A 106 4.57 -8.78 -11.06
CA GLY A 106 3.59 -8.31 -12.05
C GLY A 106 2.46 -7.47 -11.45
N TRP A 107 2.08 -7.72 -10.19
CA TRP A 107 1.12 -6.86 -9.47
C TRP A 107 1.77 -5.57 -8.96
N VAL A 108 3.03 -5.65 -8.52
CA VAL A 108 3.80 -4.47 -8.08
C VAL A 108 3.98 -3.47 -9.21
N LYS A 109 4.26 -3.95 -10.44
CA LYS A 109 4.34 -3.11 -11.65
C LYS A 109 3.04 -2.35 -11.97
N LYS A 110 1.89 -2.74 -11.39
CA LYS A 110 0.59 -2.06 -11.55
C LYS A 110 0.31 -1.03 -10.43
N GLY A 111 1.36 -0.69 -9.67
CA GLY A 111 1.28 0.20 -8.53
C GLY A 111 1.38 -0.56 -7.21
N THR A 112 2.26 -0.07 -6.34
CA THR A 112 2.40 -0.49 -4.93
C THR A 112 2.41 0.73 -4.01
N ILE A 113 2.39 0.49 -2.69
CA ILE A 113 2.45 1.54 -1.67
C ILE A 113 3.82 2.25 -1.76
N PRO A 114 3.88 3.60 -1.75
CA PRO A 114 5.14 4.33 -1.64
C PRO A 114 6.00 3.82 -0.47
N HIS A 115 7.31 3.81 -0.64
CA HIS A 115 8.28 3.30 0.35
C HIS A 115 8.20 1.79 0.66
N ALA A 116 7.27 1.03 0.05
CA ALA A 116 7.27 -0.43 0.17
C ALA A 116 8.38 -1.08 -0.68
N ILE A 117 8.83 -2.25 -0.22
CA ILE A 117 9.64 -3.20 -1.00
C ILE A 117 8.78 -4.40 -1.44
N ASN A 118 9.19 -5.08 -2.50
CA ASN A 118 8.54 -6.33 -2.90
C ASN A 118 9.30 -7.56 -2.39
N VAL A 119 8.63 -8.39 -1.60
CA VAL A 119 9.09 -9.73 -1.22
C VAL A 119 7.96 -10.70 -1.59
N PRO A 120 7.95 -11.24 -2.81
CA PRO A 120 6.80 -12.00 -3.31
C PRO A 120 6.60 -13.27 -2.48
N PHE A 121 5.34 -13.61 -2.19
CA PHE A 121 5.01 -14.79 -1.40
C PHE A 121 5.55 -16.09 -2.00
N THR A 122 5.81 -16.14 -3.31
CA THR A 122 6.43 -17.30 -3.99
C THR A 122 7.85 -17.57 -3.52
N LYS A 123 8.53 -16.57 -2.95
CA LYS A 123 9.86 -16.66 -2.33
C LYS A 123 9.81 -16.77 -0.80
N LEU A 124 8.66 -16.43 -0.21
CA LEU A 124 8.44 -16.47 1.24
C LEU A 124 7.05 -17.06 1.53
N ASN A 125 6.98 -18.38 1.56
CA ASN A 125 5.83 -19.17 1.99
C ASN A 125 6.32 -20.56 2.46
N SER A 126 5.43 -21.40 3.00
CA SER A 126 5.81 -22.74 3.49
C SER A 126 6.44 -23.64 2.42
N LYS A 127 6.03 -23.54 1.15
CA LYS A 127 6.63 -24.31 0.05
C LYS A 127 8.03 -23.81 -0.31
N ALA A 128 8.23 -22.49 -0.31
CA ALA A 128 9.54 -21.89 -0.55
C ALA A 128 10.52 -22.28 0.56
N LEU A 129 10.06 -22.18 1.82
CA LEU A 129 10.83 -22.60 2.99
C LEU A 129 11.21 -24.08 2.93
N ALA A 130 10.27 -24.96 2.58
CA ALA A 130 10.56 -26.40 2.46
C ALA A 130 11.49 -26.74 1.29
N LYS A 131 11.43 -25.95 0.20
CA LYS A 131 12.24 -26.20 -1.00
C LYS A 131 13.67 -25.70 -0.86
N ASP A 132 13.84 -24.49 -0.32
CA ASP A 132 15.11 -23.80 -0.24
C ASP A 132 15.11 -22.85 0.98
N PRO A 133 15.40 -23.39 2.19
CA PRO A 133 15.44 -22.58 3.41
C PRO A 133 16.47 -21.46 3.34
N MET A 134 17.61 -21.68 2.67
CA MET A 134 18.69 -20.69 2.61
C MET A 134 18.29 -19.46 1.80
N ALA A 135 17.58 -19.62 0.68
CA ALA A 135 17.03 -18.47 -0.05
C ALA A 135 16.03 -17.65 0.79
N VAL A 136 15.34 -18.29 1.75
CA VAL A 136 14.48 -17.57 2.69
C VAL A 136 15.34 -16.85 3.74
N VAL A 137 16.37 -17.50 4.28
CA VAL A 137 17.31 -16.88 5.22
C VAL A 137 17.97 -15.64 4.62
N GLU A 138 18.43 -15.70 3.36
CA GLU A 138 18.98 -14.55 2.64
C GLU A 138 18.01 -13.36 2.59
N ILE A 139 16.72 -13.60 2.35
CA ILE A 139 15.70 -12.54 2.40
C ILE A 139 15.63 -11.94 3.82
N LEU A 140 15.66 -12.79 4.85
CA LEU A 140 15.57 -12.33 6.24
C LEU A 140 16.79 -11.50 6.65
N THR A 141 17.99 -11.93 6.24
CA THR A 141 19.24 -11.23 6.57
C THR A 141 19.40 -9.94 5.79
N ASP A 142 19.16 -9.98 4.48
CA ASP A 142 19.40 -8.84 3.60
C ASP A 142 18.36 -7.73 3.77
N LYS A 143 17.11 -8.11 4.06
CA LYS A 143 15.98 -7.16 4.03
C LYS A 143 15.36 -6.92 5.39
N PHE A 144 15.25 -7.96 6.23
CA PHE A 144 14.43 -7.89 7.44
C PHE A 144 15.24 -7.64 8.71
N GLY A 145 16.56 -7.44 8.61
CA GLY A 145 17.43 -7.14 9.75
C GLY A 145 17.67 -8.33 10.67
N VAL A 146 17.36 -9.54 10.21
CA VAL A 146 17.71 -10.77 10.93
C VAL A 146 19.20 -11.01 10.78
N LYS A 147 19.84 -11.56 11.81
CA LYS A 147 21.24 -11.99 11.74
C LYS A 147 21.32 -13.50 11.68
N ASP A 148 22.18 -14.03 10.82
CA ASP A 148 22.61 -15.42 10.93
C ASP A 148 23.78 -15.48 11.91
N LEU A 149 23.61 -16.24 12.99
CA LEU A 149 24.60 -16.45 14.05
C LEU A 149 25.06 -17.90 13.98
N ASP A 150 25.76 -18.24 12.89
CA ASP A 150 26.27 -19.59 12.60
C ASP A 150 25.17 -20.67 12.59
N GLY A 151 24.12 -20.44 11.81
CA GLY A 151 22.98 -21.37 11.65
C GLY A 151 21.84 -21.11 12.63
N ILE A 152 21.97 -20.13 13.51
CA ILE A 152 20.92 -19.69 14.44
C ILE A 152 20.45 -18.29 14.03
N LEU A 153 19.16 -18.14 13.74
CA LEU A 153 18.58 -16.85 13.37
C LEU A 153 18.39 -15.96 14.61
N GLY A 154 19.09 -14.82 14.63
CA GLY A 154 18.97 -13.78 15.63
C GLY A 154 17.98 -12.67 15.21
N PHE A 155 16.90 -12.50 15.98
CA PHE A 155 15.83 -11.53 15.70
C PHE A 155 15.94 -10.20 16.46
N GLY A 156 17.04 -9.97 17.20
CA GLY A 156 17.24 -8.75 17.99
C GLY A 156 17.07 -7.47 17.16
N ASN A 157 17.65 -7.45 15.96
CA ASN A 157 17.56 -6.32 15.02
C ASN A 157 16.49 -6.49 13.94
N ALA A 158 15.62 -7.50 14.07
CA ALA A 158 14.55 -7.71 13.11
C ALA A 158 13.66 -6.47 13.01
N LYS A 159 13.31 -6.06 11.79
CA LYS A 159 12.44 -4.91 11.53
C LYS A 159 10.98 -5.22 11.92
N THR A 160 10.18 -4.21 12.16
CA THR A 160 8.72 -4.35 12.22
C THR A 160 8.18 -4.34 10.79
N ILE A 161 7.61 -5.45 10.35
CA ILE A 161 7.10 -5.60 8.98
C ILE A 161 5.61 -5.27 8.89
N TYR A 162 5.25 -4.42 7.94
CA TYR A 162 3.87 -4.12 7.55
C TYR A 162 3.57 -4.87 6.26
N ASN A 163 3.08 -6.09 6.39
CA ASN A 163 2.96 -7.03 5.30
C ASN A 163 1.55 -7.02 4.70
N PHE A 164 1.46 -6.86 3.38
CA PHE A 164 0.20 -6.68 2.67
C PHE A 164 0.17 -7.41 1.33
N CYS A 165 -1.04 -7.60 0.80
CA CYS A 165 -1.22 -8.03 -0.58
C CYS A 165 -2.42 -7.33 -1.23
N ASN A 166 -3.21 -8.01 -2.06
CA ASN A 166 -4.31 -7.34 -2.79
C ASN A 166 -5.51 -6.98 -1.91
N GLY A 167 -5.73 -7.65 -0.79
CA GLY A 167 -6.80 -7.31 0.16
C GLY A 167 -7.34 -8.50 0.93
N ALA A 168 -8.50 -8.35 1.57
CA ALA A 168 -9.05 -9.31 2.51
C ALA A 168 -9.23 -10.74 1.97
N TRP A 169 -9.42 -10.89 0.66
CA TRP A 169 -9.60 -12.16 -0.05
C TRP A 169 -8.29 -12.76 -0.58
N CYS A 170 -7.15 -12.09 -0.40
CA CYS A 170 -5.87 -12.49 -0.94
C CYS A 170 -5.05 -13.30 0.09
N GLY A 171 -4.71 -14.54 -0.25
CA GLY A 171 -3.92 -15.43 0.61
C GLY A 171 -2.40 -15.25 0.55
N GLN A 172 -1.89 -14.27 -0.21
CA GLN A 172 -0.44 -14.13 -0.44
C GLN A 172 0.30 -13.62 0.81
N SER A 173 -0.12 -12.49 1.41
CA SER A 173 0.50 -12.03 2.67
C SER A 173 0.21 -12.98 3.84
N PRO A 174 -0.99 -13.60 3.99
CA PRO A 174 -1.16 -14.66 4.98
C PRO A 174 -0.18 -15.83 4.81
N ALA A 175 0.10 -16.28 3.59
CA ALA A 175 1.07 -17.35 3.36
C ALA A 175 2.49 -16.94 3.78
N SER A 176 2.90 -15.69 3.49
CA SER A 176 4.20 -15.16 3.92
C SER A 176 4.29 -14.99 5.43
N ILE A 177 3.26 -14.44 6.08
CA ILE A 177 3.21 -14.27 7.53
C ILE A 177 3.31 -15.62 8.25
N ARG A 178 2.59 -16.65 7.77
CA ARG A 178 2.70 -18.01 8.34
C ARG A 178 4.10 -18.58 8.22
N ALA A 179 4.79 -18.35 7.10
CA ALA A 179 6.18 -18.78 6.92
C ALA A 179 7.12 -18.07 7.92
N LEU A 180 6.95 -16.76 8.10
CA LEU A 180 7.74 -15.99 9.05
C LEU A 180 7.54 -16.45 10.49
N LEU A 181 6.28 -16.67 10.89
CA LEU A 181 5.96 -17.24 12.20
C LEU A 181 6.59 -18.63 12.38
N ALA A 182 6.54 -19.49 11.36
CA ALA A 182 7.14 -20.83 11.41
C ALA A 182 8.67 -20.82 11.58
N ILE A 183 9.35 -19.77 11.10
CA ILE A 183 10.80 -19.58 11.25
C ILE A 183 11.16 -18.88 12.58
N GLY A 184 10.16 -18.47 13.37
CA GLY A 184 10.36 -17.81 14.66
C GLY A 184 10.47 -16.29 14.60
N TYR A 185 10.08 -15.66 13.48
CA TYR A 185 10.02 -14.21 13.41
C TYR A 185 9.06 -13.67 14.48
N PRO A 186 9.45 -12.67 15.30
CA PRO A 186 8.64 -12.23 16.43
C PRO A 186 7.27 -11.74 15.98
N GLU A 187 6.19 -12.35 16.49
CA GLU A 187 4.82 -12.00 16.13
C GLU A 187 4.48 -10.53 16.39
N SER A 188 5.08 -9.93 17.43
CA SER A 188 4.92 -8.51 17.79
C SER A 188 5.52 -7.56 16.74
N LYS A 189 6.48 -8.05 15.95
CA LYS A 189 7.11 -7.34 14.84
C LYS A 189 6.44 -7.61 13.49
N ILE A 190 5.31 -8.31 13.46
CA ILE A 190 4.53 -8.54 12.24
C ILE A 190 3.21 -7.77 12.35
N LYS A 191 2.95 -6.92 11.36
CA LYS A 191 1.69 -6.21 11.16
C LYS A 191 1.03 -6.72 9.89
N TYR A 192 -0.22 -7.16 9.98
CA TYR A 192 -1.00 -7.63 8.85
C TYR A 192 -1.91 -6.51 8.33
N TYR A 193 -1.54 -5.90 7.21
CA TYR A 193 -2.45 -4.97 6.55
C TYR A 193 -3.44 -5.74 5.67
N ARG A 194 -4.54 -6.18 6.31
CA ARG A 194 -5.59 -7.02 5.72
C ARG A 194 -6.30 -6.35 4.55
N GLY A 195 -6.49 -5.04 4.60
CA GLY A 195 -7.16 -4.25 3.54
C GLY A 195 -6.40 -4.28 2.21
N GLY A 196 -5.07 -4.34 2.28
CA GLY A 196 -4.17 -4.46 1.14
C GLY A 196 -4.38 -3.35 0.09
N MET A 197 -4.00 -3.65 -1.15
CA MET A 197 -4.13 -2.68 -2.24
C MET A 197 -5.57 -2.34 -2.59
N ASN A 198 -6.54 -3.22 -2.33
CA ASN A 198 -7.94 -2.92 -2.59
C ASN A 198 -8.42 -1.77 -1.69
N ALA A 199 -8.21 -1.86 -0.37
CA ALA A 199 -8.58 -0.79 0.54
C ALA A 199 -7.77 0.48 0.28
N TRP A 200 -6.46 0.35 0.01
CA TRP A 200 -5.60 1.47 -0.36
C TRP A 200 -6.12 2.24 -1.57
N LYS A 201 -6.42 1.53 -2.67
CA LYS A 201 -6.96 2.14 -3.90
C LYS A 201 -8.41 2.59 -3.73
N SER A 202 -9.20 2.00 -2.83
CA SER A 202 -10.56 2.46 -2.52
C SER A 202 -10.57 3.87 -1.92
N LEU A 203 -9.50 4.26 -1.21
CA LEU A 203 -9.34 5.61 -0.68
C LEU A 203 -8.72 6.58 -1.68
N GLY A 204 -8.34 6.11 -2.87
CA GLY A 204 -7.63 6.89 -3.89
C GLY A 204 -6.21 7.27 -3.50
N LEU A 205 -5.55 6.48 -2.63
CA LEU A 205 -4.21 6.77 -2.15
C LEU A 205 -3.14 6.53 -3.24
N THR A 206 -2.11 7.36 -3.24
CA THR A 206 -0.96 7.30 -4.18
C THR A 206 -0.34 5.91 -4.25
N THR A 207 0.07 5.51 -5.46
CA THR A 207 0.90 4.31 -5.70
C THR A 207 2.13 4.67 -6.51
N LYS A 208 3.25 3.96 -6.30
CA LYS A 208 4.46 4.01 -7.12
C LYS A 208 4.63 2.77 -7.99
#